data_AF-A0A7J6RYB7-F1
#
_entry.id   AF-A0A7J6RYB7-F1
#
_cell.length_a   1.000
_cell.length_b   1.000
_cell.length_c   1.000
_cell.angle_alpha   90.00
_cell.angle_beta   90.00
_cell.angle_gamma   90.00
#
_symmetry.space_group_name_H-M   'P 1'
#
loop_
_entity.id
_entity.type
_entity.pdbx_description
1 polymer ?
#
loop_
_entity_poly.entity_id
_entity_poly.type
_entity_poly.pdbx_seq_one_letter_code
_entity_poly.pdbx_strand_id
1 'polypeptide(L)'
;FNQREVLLGNEMTDYSRVGALAKEWEPYSNFWRIAHDWVMDEPKWRHGRFDSFDAKDMENKIGMGSKQLHKILRQLSTTPENGPLIDVATVVKQQLEDFQPYVPIVTALRNPGMRERHWEAVGQLLAGEGQEPLEVGPDHVKDNGDGSSNFTLNSFLDMGMLEVAEKVAEVGERSAKEF
;
A
#
# COMPACT_ATOMS: atom_id res chain seq x y z
N PHE A 1 29.15 23.83 -2.13
CA PHE A 1 30.49 24.11 -2.66
C PHE A 1 30.70 25.60 -2.91
N ASN A 2 29.82 26.29 -3.65
CA ASN A 2 29.96 27.70 -4.03
C ASN A 2 30.09 28.68 -2.85
N GLN A 3 29.50 28.38 -1.68
CA GLN A 3 29.65 29.23 -0.48
C GLN A 3 31.11 29.38 -0.02
N ARG A 4 31.98 28.37 -0.25
CA ARG A 4 33.41 28.43 0.10
C ARG A 4 34.24 29.18 -0.94
N GLU A 5 33.90 29.03 -2.22
CA GLU A 5 34.59 29.72 -3.34
C GLU A 5 34.37 31.24 -3.27
N VAL A 6 33.16 31.67 -2.88
CA VAL A 6 32.83 33.08 -2.62
C VAL A 6 33.61 33.67 -1.45
N LEU A 7 33.72 32.93 -0.34
CA LEU A 7 34.47 33.37 0.84
C LEU A 7 35.96 33.53 0.57
N LEU A 8 36.50 32.82 -0.42
CA LEU A 8 37.92 32.83 -0.80
C LEU A 8 38.21 33.74 -2.01
N GLY A 9 37.21 34.41 -2.58
CA GLY A 9 37.38 35.29 -3.74
C GLY A 9 37.70 34.59 -5.05
N ASN A 10 37.43 33.28 -5.14
CA ASN A 10 37.64 32.49 -6.36
C ASN A 10 36.47 32.69 -7.34
N GLU A 11 36.72 32.53 -8.64
CA GLU A 11 35.63 32.42 -9.63
C GLU A 11 34.73 31.22 -9.28
N MET A 12 33.42 31.43 -9.27
CA MET A 12 32.46 30.37 -8.95
C MET A 12 32.52 29.27 -10.02
N THR A 13 32.70 28.03 -9.57
CA THR A 13 32.57 26.89 -10.48
C THR A 13 31.10 26.72 -10.86
N ASP A 14 30.81 26.64 -12.17
CA ASP A 14 29.45 26.43 -12.66
C ASP A 14 29.02 24.95 -12.51
N TYR A 15 28.20 24.68 -11.48
CA TYR A 15 27.61 23.37 -11.23
C TYR A 15 26.18 23.22 -11.79
N SER A 16 25.71 24.14 -12.65
CA SER A 16 24.35 24.12 -13.21
C SER A 16 24.00 22.77 -13.86
N ARG A 17 24.96 22.16 -14.56
CA ARG A 17 24.83 20.86 -15.22
C ARG A 17 24.56 19.70 -14.24
N VAL A 18 25.13 19.74 -13.03
CA VAL A 18 24.87 18.73 -12.00
C VAL A 18 23.41 18.80 -11.53
N GLY A 19 22.90 20.01 -11.34
CA GLY A 19 21.50 20.24 -10.97
C GLY A 19 20.53 19.81 -12.07
N ALA A 20 20.87 20.03 -13.35
CA ALA A 20 20.09 19.58 -14.49
C ALA A 20 20.02 18.04 -14.55
N LEU A 21 21.17 17.37 -14.48
CA LEU A 21 21.25 15.91 -14.48
C LEU A 21 20.49 15.28 -13.31
N ALA A 22 20.55 15.88 -12.11
CA ALA A 22 19.80 15.38 -10.96
C ALA A 22 18.28 15.43 -11.20
N LYS A 23 17.78 16.50 -11.83
CA LYS A 23 16.36 16.63 -12.18
C LYS A 23 15.93 15.66 -13.28
N GLU A 24 16.80 15.43 -14.26
CA GLU A 24 16.57 14.43 -15.31
C GLU A 24 16.53 13.01 -14.73
N TRP A 25 17.38 12.71 -13.75
CA TRP A 25 17.45 11.40 -13.10
C TRP A 25 16.32 11.11 -12.10
N GLU A 26 15.77 12.16 -11.46
CA GLU A 26 14.74 12.06 -10.43
C GLU A 26 13.56 11.10 -10.77
N PRO A 27 12.89 11.18 -11.93
CA PRO A 27 11.76 10.29 -12.23
C PRO A 27 12.14 8.80 -12.27
N TYR A 28 13.35 8.48 -12.76
CA TYR A 28 13.85 7.10 -12.82
C TYR A 28 14.10 6.55 -11.42
N SER A 29 14.80 7.33 -10.59
CA SER A 29 15.08 6.96 -9.20
C SER A 29 13.80 6.78 -8.38
N ASN A 30 12.85 7.70 -8.53
CA ASN A 30 11.58 7.64 -7.81
C ASN A 30 10.74 6.43 -8.25
N PHE A 31 10.70 6.13 -9.55
CA PHE A 31 10.02 4.94 -10.04
C PHE A 31 10.55 3.66 -9.40
N TRP A 32 11.88 3.44 -9.48
CA TRP A 32 12.48 2.21 -8.96
C TRP A 32 12.32 2.05 -7.46
N ARG A 33 12.31 3.15 -6.70
CA ARG A 33 11.99 3.10 -5.27
C ARG A 33 10.55 2.65 -5.03
N ILE A 34 9.58 3.23 -5.73
CA ILE A 34 8.16 2.82 -5.60
C ILE A 34 7.99 1.35 -5.99
N ALA A 35 8.61 0.93 -7.09
CA ALA A 35 8.54 -0.46 -7.56
C ALA A 35 9.17 -1.43 -6.55
N HIS A 36 10.34 -1.09 -6.00
CA HIS A 36 10.99 -1.88 -4.96
C HIS A 36 10.10 -2.00 -3.72
N ASP A 37 9.60 -0.89 -3.21
CA ASP A 37 8.77 -0.86 -2.00
C ASP A 37 7.51 -1.69 -2.20
N TRP A 38 6.85 -1.58 -3.37
CA TRP A 38 5.70 -2.40 -3.74
C TRP A 38 6.03 -3.90 -3.75
N VAL A 39 7.09 -4.31 -4.44
CA VAL A 39 7.50 -5.72 -4.53
C VAL A 39 7.84 -6.30 -3.16
N MET A 40 8.39 -5.49 -2.24
CA MET A 40 8.75 -5.93 -0.90
C MET A 40 7.57 -5.95 0.06
N ASP A 41 6.62 -5.04 -0.08
CA ASP A 41 5.56 -4.87 0.91
C ASP A 41 4.26 -5.60 0.53
N GLU A 42 3.94 -5.74 -0.76
CA GLU A 42 2.73 -6.41 -1.22
C GLU A 42 2.59 -7.85 -0.69
N PRO A 43 3.64 -8.70 -0.73
CA PRO A 43 3.52 -10.06 -0.21
C PRO A 43 3.28 -10.08 1.30
N LYS A 44 3.83 -9.10 2.03
CA LYS A 44 3.62 -8.96 3.48
C LYS A 44 2.18 -8.54 3.79
N TRP A 45 1.61 -7.65 2.97
CA TRP A 45 0.22 -7.21 3.14
C TRP A 45 -0.79 -8.30 2.79
N ARG A 46 -0.51 -9.11 1.76
CA ARG A 46 -1.40 -10.20 1.33
C ARG A 46 -1.30 -11.45 2.19
N HIS A 47 -0.09 -11.94 2.39
CA HIS A 47 0.20 -13.26 2.94
C HIS A 47 0.82 -13.21 4.33
N GLY A 48 1.37 -12.07 4.72
CA GLY A 48 1.79 -11.86 6.09
C GLY A 48 0.59 -11.84 7.03
N ARG A 49 0.86 -12.07 8.32
CA ARG A 49 -0.19 -11.99 9.34
C ARG A 49 -0.85 -10.62 9.28
N PHE A 50 -2.17 -10.60 9.32
CA PHE A 50 -2.98 -9.40 9.17
C PHE A 50 -2.69 -8.34 10.24
N ASP A 51 -2.23 -8.76 11.42
CA ASP A 51 -1.83 -7.88 12.52
C ASP A 51 -0.38 -7.39 12.50
N SER A 52 0.45 -7.92 11.60
CA SER A 52 1.90 -7.68 11.61
C SER A 52 2.36 -6.39 10.93
N PHE A 53 1.45 -5.72 10.20
CA PHE A 53 1.76 -4.49 9.49
C PHE A 53 0.83 -3.33 9.89
N ASP A 54 1.31 -2.12 9.61
CA ASP A 54 0.59 -0.87 9.85
C ASP A 54 -0.32 -0.55 8.65
N ALA A 55 -1.64 -0.56 8.88
CA ALA A 55 -2.63 -0.29 7.86
C ALA A 55 -2.59 1.16 7.35
N LYS A 56 -2.19 2.11 8.20
CA LYS A 56 -2.08 3.53 7.82
C LYS A 56 -0.84 3.76 6.95
N ASP A 57 0.29 3.14 7.28
CA ASP A 57 1.48 3.13 6.43
C ASP A 57 1.16 2.53 5.06
N MET A 58 0.48 1.38 5.03
CA MET A 58 0.02 0.75 3.79
C MET A 58 -0.87 1.70 2.96
N GLU A 59 -1.91 2.26 3.55
CA GLU A 59 -2.80 3.23 2.86
C GLU A 59 -2.02 4.41 2.28
N ASN A 60 -1.10 4.98 3.07
CA ASN A 60 -0.26 6.09 2.62
C ASN A 60 0.64 5.68 1.45
N LYS A 61 1.29 4.51 1.52
CA LYS A 61 2.16 4.00 0.46
C LYS A 61 1.40 3.74 -0.84
N ILE A 62 0.23 3.10 -0.77
CA ILE A 62 -0.62 2.87 -1.95
C ILE A 62 -1.06 4.22 -2.53
N GLY A 63 -1.64 5.10 -1.70
CA GLY A 63 -2.19 6.38 -2.16
C GLY A 63 -1.13 7.34 -2.71
N MET A 64 0.04 7.43 -2.08
CA MET A 64 1.16 8.24 -2.57
C MET A 64 1.80 7.62 -3.80
N GLY A 65 2.04 6.30 -3.79
CA GLY A 65 2.63 5.56 -4.90
C GLY A 65 1.82 5.71 -6.18
N SER A 66 0.50 5.51 -6.13
CA SER A 66 -0.37 5.67 -7.31
C SER A 66 -0.36 7.09 -7.88
N LYS A 67 -0.34 8.12 -7.02
CA LYS A 67 -0.26 9.54 -7.46
C LYS A 67 1.11 9.86 -8.07
N GLN A 68 2.19 9.37 -7.47
CA GLN A 68 3.54 9.60 -7.96
C GLN A 68 3.79 8.88 -9.28
N LEU A 69 3.33 7.64 -9.44
CA LEU A 69 3.45 6.90 -10.70
C LEU A 69 2.73 7.58 -11.85
N HIS A 70 1.54 8.15 -11.64
CA HIS A 70 0.88 8.96 -12.66
C HIS A 70 1.75 10.12 -13.16
N LYS A 71 2.39 10.85 -12.23
CA LYS A 71 3.30 11.95 -12.58
C LYS A 71 4.55 11.44 -13.29
N ILE A 72 5.16 10.37 -12.79
CA ILE A 72 6.39 9.80 -13.34
C ILE A 72 6.16 9.28 -14.75
N LEU A 73 5.08 8.54 -15.00
CA LEU A 73 4.72 8.06 -16.33
C LEU A 73 4.63 9.22 -17.33
N ARG A 74 3.96 10.32 -16.97
CA ARG A 74 3.87 11.52 -17.81
C ARG A 74 5.25 12.14 -18.10
N GLN A 75 6.16 12.14 -17.12
CA GLN A 75 7.51 12.64 -17.30
C GLN A 75 8.34 11.72 -18.21
N LEU A 76 8.27 10.40 -18.00
CA LEU A 76 9.03 9.43 -18.78
C LEU A 76 8.57 9.38 -20.25
N SER A 77 7.28 9.58 -20.54
CA SER A 77 6.73 9.64 -21.91
C SER A 77 7.26 10.79 -22.76
N THR A 78 7.97 11.77 -22.16
CA THR A 78 8.59 12.87 -22.93
C THR A 78 9.84 12.44 -23.70
N THR A 79 10.40 11.27 -23.37
CA THR A 79 11.63 10.71 -23.95
C THR A 79 11.29 9.40 -24.65
N PRO A 80 11.34 9.31 -26.00
CA PRO A 80 10.91 8.12 -26.75
C PRO A 80 11.64 6.83 -26.37
N GLU A 81 12.91 6.93 -25.94
CA GLU A 81 13.76 5.81 -25.55
C GLU A 81 13.27 5.09 -24.28
N ASN A 82 12.36 5.70 -23.52
CA ASN A 82 11.83 5.16 -22.27
C ASN A 82 10.73 4.10 -22.44
N GLY A 83 10.39 3.68 -23.68
CA GLY A 83 9.31 2.72 -23.93
C GLY A 83 9.30 1.51 -22.98
N PRO A 84 10.39 0.73 -22.88
CA PRO A 84 10.44 -0.43 -21.97
C PRO A 84 10.26 -0.06 -20.49
N LEU A 85 10.76 1.10 -20.05
CA LEU A 85 10.60 1.57 -18.68
C LEU A 85 9.15 1.96 -18.38
N ILE A 86 8.49 2.61 -19.36
CA ILE A 86 7.07 3.00 -19.27
C ILE A 86 6.20 1.74 -19.17
N ASP A 87 6.54 0.67 -19.88
CA ASP A 87 5.81 -0.61 -19.79
C ASP A 87 5.88 -1.18 -18.37
N VAL A 88 7.08 -1.25 -17.78
CA VAL A 88 7.24 -1.73 -16.39
C VAL A 88 6.52 -0.80 -15.40
N ALA A 89 6.63 0.52 -15.58
CA ALA A 89 5.94 1.48 -14.71
C ALA A 89 4.41 1.39 -14.81
N THR A 90 3.89 1.06 -15.98
CA THR A 90 2.45 0.83 -16.21
C THR A 90 1.98 -0.43 -15.49
N VAL A 91 2.78 -1.51 -15.52
CA VAL A 91 2.48 -2.73 -14.77
C VAL A 91 2.41 -2.47 -13.27
N VAL A 92 3.42 -1.81 -12.69
CA VAL A 92 3.44 -1.49 -11.25
C VAL A 92 2.25 -0.58 -10.88
N LYS A 93 1.92 0.39 -11.73
CA LYS A 93 0.74 1.24 -11.52
C LYS A 93 -0.54 0.42 -11.48
N GLN A 94 -0.74 -0.49 -12.44
CA GLN A 94 -1.92 -1.34 -12.48
C GLN A 94 -2.01 -2.21 -11.23
N GLN A 95 -0.91 -2.80 -10.79
CA GLN A 95 -0.87 -3.60 -9.57
C GLN A 95 -1.28 -2.81 -8.31
N LEU A 96 -0.83 -1.55 -8.18
CA LEU A 96 -1.30 -0.68 -7.10
C LEU A 96 -2.80 -0.39 -7.21
N GLU A 97 -3.31 -0.13 -8.42
CA GLU A 97 -4.72 0.15 -8.67
C GLU A 97 -5.61 -1.08 -8.37
N ASP A 98 -5.15 -2.28 -8.72
CA ASP A 98 -5.83 -3.54 -8.42
C ASP A 98 -5.87 -3.82 -6.91
N PHE A 99 -4.91 -3.28 -6.15
CA PHE A 99 -4.86 -3.40 -4.70
C PHE A 99 -5.69 -2.35 -3.96
N GLN A 100 -5.96 -1.19 -4.58
CA GLN A 100 -6.72 -0.09 -3.95
C GLN A 100 -8.05 -0.52 -3.33
N PRO A 101 -8.87 -1.40 -3.95
CA PRO A 101 -10.13 -1.86 -3.35
C PRO A 101 -9.99 -2.56 -2.00
N TYR A 102 -8.81 -3.12 -1.68
CA TYR A 102 -8.56 -3.79 -0.41
C TYR A 102 -8.20 -2.82 0.71
N VAL A 103 -7.71 -1.63 0.37
CA VAL A 103 -7.22 -0.66 1.36
C VAL A 103 -8.31 -0.28 2.39
N PRO A 104 -9.55 0.07 2.00
CA PRO A 104 -10.61 0.40 2.95
C PRO A 104 -10.97 -0.77 3.89
N ILE A 105 -10.91 -2.00 3.40
CA ILE A 105 -11.20 -3.21 4.20
C ILE A 105 -10.13 -3.36 5.27
N VAL A 106 -8.86 -3.27 4.86
CA VAL A 106 -7.73 -3.40 5.78
C VAL A 106 -7.76 -2.30 6.83
N THR A 107 -7.98 -1.03 6.44
CA THR A 107 -8.01 0.08 7.39
C THR A 107 -9.19 -0.03 8.37
N ALA A 108 -10.36 -0.49 7.92
CA ALA A 108 -11.51 -0.73 8.78
C ALA A 108 -11.25 -1.83 9.81
N LEU A 109 -10.76 -2.99 9.37
CA LEU A 109 -10.50 -4.15 10.24
C LEU A 109 -9.26 -3.99 11.13
N ARG A 110 -8.34 -3.09 10.76
CA ARG A 110 -7.15 -2.74 11.56
C ARG A 110 -7.36 -1.54 12.46
N ASN A 111 -8.61 -1.10 12.63
CA ASN A 111 -8.94 -0.10 13.61
C ASN A 111 -8.65 -0.61 15.05
N PRO A 112 -7.88 0.13 15.88
CA PRO A 112 -7.61 -0.24 17.27
C PRO A 112 -8.85 -0.43 18.15
N GLY A 113 -10.01 0.12 17.76
CA GLY A 113 -11.30 -0.08 18.41
C GLY A 113 -11.96 -1.43 18.13
N MET A 114 -11.43 -2.25 17.21
CA MET A 114 -11.96 -3.58 16.91
C MET A 114 -11.89 -4.50 18.14
N ARG A 115 -12.97 -5.24 18.37
CA ARG A 115 -13.17 -6.16 19.51
C ARG A 115 -13.89 -7.41 19.01
N GLU A 116 -13.93 -8.46 19.80
CA GLU A 116 -14.57 -9.75 19.47
C GLU A 116 -15.97 -9.57 18.84
N ARG A 117 -16.87 -8.79 19.48
CA ARG A 117 -18.20 -8.47 18.93
C ARG A 117 -18.21 -7.88 17.51
N HIS A 118 -17.17 -7.13 17.13
CA HIS A 118 -17.05 -6.55 15.80
C HIS A 118 -16.59 -7.61 14.79
N TRP A 119 -15.71 -8.51 15.21
CA TRP A 119 -15.27 -9.64 14.41
C TRP A 119 -16.39 -10.67 14.21
N GLU A 120 -17.22 -10.93 15.22
CA GLU A 120 -18.46 -11.73 15.08
C GLU A 120 -19.41 -11.11 14.05
N ALA A 121 -19.59 -9.79 14.08
CA ALA A 121 -20.41 -9.09 13.09
C ALA A 121 -19.85 -9.25 11.66
N VAL A 122 -18.53 -9.15 11.49
CA VAL A 122 -17.86 -9.42 10.21
C VAL A 122 -18.05 -10.88 9.79
N GLY A 123 -17.92 -11.83 10.72
CA GLY A 123 -18.18 -13.25 10.48
C GLY A 123 -19.60 -13.54 10.02
N GLN A 124 -20.59 -12.87 10.62
CA GLN A 124 -22.00 -12.97 10.21
C GLN A 124 -22.23 -12.39 8.81
N LEU A 125 -21.58 -11.26 8.48
CA LEU A 125 -21.66 -10.66 7.15
C LEU A 125 -21.13 -11.60 6.07
N LEU A 126 -20.02 -12.28 6.33
CA LEU A 126 -19.41 -13.25 5.41
C LEU A 126 -20.22 -14.54 5.29
N ALA A 127 -20.85 -15.00 6.38
CA ALA A 127 -21.68 -16.21 6.37
C ALA A 127 -23.00 -16.03 5.59
N GLY A 128 -23.55 -14.81 5.59
CA GLY A 128 -24.86 -14.51 5.03
C GLY A 128 -26.01 -14.64 6.02
N GLU A 129 -27.21 -14.22 5.62
CA GLU A 129 -28.39 -14.19 6.49
C GLU A 129 -28.85 -15.59 6.88
N GLY A 130 -29.10 -15.81 8.17
CA GLY A 130 -29.61 -17.07 8.70
C GLY A 130 -28.58 -18.21 8.75
N GLN A 131 -27.30 -17.93 8.53
CA GLN A 131 -26.19 -18.86 8.74
C GLN A 131 -25.43 -18.50 10.03
N GLU A 132 -24.74 -19.49 10.62
CA GLU A 132 -23.85 -19.23 11.75
C GLU A 132 -22.67 -18.34 11.32
N PRO A 133 -22.23 -17.36 12.16
CA PRO A 133 -21.09 -16.52 11.85
C PRO A 133 -19.83 -17.34 11.56
N LEU A 134 -19.07 -16.94 10.54
CA LEU A 134 -17.74 -17.48 10.33
C LEU A 134 -16.80 -17.04 11.46
N GLU A 135 -15.99 -17.97 11.95
CA GLU A 135 -14.92 -17.70 12.92
C GLU A 135 -13.79 -16.90 12.26
N VAL A 136 -13.82 -15.57 12.42
CA VAL A 136 -12.83 -14.63 11.89
C VAL A 136 -12.30 -13.74 13.00
N GLY A 137 -11.08 -13.23 12.83
CA GLY A 137 -10.47 -12.32 13.79
C GLY A 137 -9.26 -12.92 14.51
N PRO A 138 -8.63 -12.11 15.39
CA PRO A 138 -7.37 -12.48 16.05
C PRO A 138 -7.50 -13.67 17.01
N ASP A 139 -8.69 -13.93 17.54
CA ASP A 139 -8.93 -15.04 18.49
C ASP A 139 -9.13 -16.40 17.78
N HIS A 140 -9.36 -16.39 16.46
CA HIS A 140 -9.58 -17.58 15.63
C HIS A 140 -8.38 -17.89 14.71
N VAL A 141 -7.21 -17.37 15.05
CA VAL A 141 -5.98 -17.59 14.27
C VAL A 141 -5.53 -19.05 14.39
N LYS A 142 -5.44 -19.72 13.25
CA LYS A 142 -4.85 -21.05 13.07
C LYS A 142 -3.48 -20.87 12.45
N ASP A 143 -2.45 -21.12 13.24
CA ASP A 143 -1.05 -21.17 12.77
C ASP A 143 -0.76 -22.57 12.21
N ASN A 144 -0.23 -22.64 11.00
CA ASN A 144 0.06 -23.90 10.33
C ASN A 144 1.43 -24.48 10.75
N GLY A 145 2.20 -23.78 11.59
CA GLY A 145 3.51 -24.21 12.09
C GLY A 145 4.67 -24.02 11.11
N ASP A 146 4.39 -23.55 9.89
CA ASP A 146 5.36 -23.18 8.85
C ASP A 146 5.54 -21.66 8.71
N GLY A 147 4.95 -20.89 9.63
CA GLY A 147 4.92 -19.43 9.62
C GLY A 147 3.74 -18.83 8.85
N SER A 148 2.89 -19.65 8.22
CA SER A 148 1.62 -19.21 7.62
C SER A 148 0.45 -19.33 8.60
N SER A 149 -0.56 -18.48 8.42
CA SER A 149 -1.80 -18.55 9.19
C SER A 149 -3.03 -18.27 8.33
N ASN A 150 -4.21 -18.60 8.84
CA ASN A 150 -5.48 -18.20 8.22
C ASN A 150 -5.80 -16.70 8.41
N PHE A 151 -5.03 -15.97 9.22
CA PHE A 151 -5.29 -14.56 9.53
C PHE A 151 -4.44 -13.66 8.63
N THR A 152 -4.80 -13.65 7.35
CA THR A 152 -4.13 -12.87 6.30
C THR A 152 -5.18 -12.15 5.45
N LEU A 153 -4.77 -11.11 4.72
CA LEU A 153 -5.69 -10.44 3.80
C LEU A 153 -6.20 -11.42 2.74
N ASN A 154 -5.35 -12.28 2.18
CA ASN A 154 -5.76 -13.23 1.16
C ASN A 154 -6.83 -14.20 1.66
N SER A 155 -6.69 -14.72 2.88
CA SER A 155 -7.72 -15.57 3.49
C SER A 155 -9.07 -14.87 3.59
N PHE A 156 -9.08 -13.58 3.93
CA PHE A 156 -10.33 -12.80 3.95
C PHE A 156 -10.91 -12.60 2.55
N LEU A 157 -10.07 -12.32 1.56
CA LEU A 157 -10.51 -12.20 0.17
C LEU A 157 -11.12 -13.51 -0.35
N ASP A 158 -10.52 -14.66 -0.02
CA ASP A 158 -11.02 -16.00 -0.38
C ASP A 158 -12.38 -16.30 0.29
N MET A 159 -12.67 -15.69 1.44
CA MET A 159 -13.98 -15.75 2.12
C MET A 159 -15.02 -14.77 1.54
N GLY A 160 -14.69 -14.02 0.48
CA GLY A 160 -15.62 -13.07 -0.14
C GLY A 160 -15.68 -11.70 0.54
N MET A 161 -14.65 -11.29 1.30
CA MET A 161 -14.64 -10.00 2.03
C MET A 161 -14.89 -8.77 1.14
N LEU A 162 -14.54 -8.83 -0.15
CA LEU A 162 -14.84 -7.77 -1.12
C LEU A 162 -16.33 -7.54 -1.32
N GLU A 163 -17.14 -8.60 -1.28
CA GLU A 163 -18.59 -8.53 -1.53
C GLU A 163 -19.32 -7.80 -0.39
N VAL A 164 -18.71 -7.80 0.80
CA VAL A 164 -19.24 -7.16 2.02
C VAL A 164 -18.43 -5.93 2.45
N ALA A 165 -17.53 -5.43 1.59
CA ALA A 165 -16.56 -4.38 1.94
C ALA A 165 -17.20 -3.10 2.51
N GLU A 166 -18.33 -2.66 1.95
CA GLU A 166 -19.07 -1.47 2.42
C GLU A 166 -19.57 -1.66 3.86
N LYS A 167 -20.18 -2.82 4.14
CA LYS A 167 -20.69 -3.15 5.48
C LYS A 167 -19.55 -3.35 6.48
N VAL A 168 -18.42 -3.91 6.04
CA VAL A 168 -17.21 -4.03 6.88
C VAL A 168 -16.65 -2.66 7.24
N ALA A 169 -16.65 -1.71 6.30
CA ALA A 169 -16.26 -0.33 6.59
C ALA A 169 -17.14 0.30 7.67
N GLU A 170 -18.47 0.09 7.63
CA GLU A 170 -19.37 0.56 8.69
C GLU A 170 -19.05 -0.05 10.06
N VAL A 171 -18.71 -1.35 10.12
CA VAL A 171 -18.28 -2.00 11.37
C VAL A 171 -17.01 -1.34 11.91
N GLY A 172 -16.04 -1.07 11.03
CA GLY A 172 -14.81 -0.34 11.36
C GLY A 172 -15.10 1.05 11.92
N GLU A 173 -16.01 1.81 11.32
CA GLU A 173 -16.43 3.14 11.80
C GLU A 173 -17.14 3.10 13.15
N ARG A 174 -18.02 2.11 13.38
CA ARG A 174 -18.67 1.92 14.68
C ARG A 174 -17.64 1.62 15.76
N SER A 175 -16.68 0.75 15.45
CA SER A 175 -15.60 0.42 16.39
C SER A 175 -14.73 1.63 16.78
N ALA A 176 -14.50 2.58 15.87
CA ALA A 176 -13.79 3.83 16.17
C ALA A 176 -14.52 4.70 17.19
N LYS A 177 -15.86 4.72 17.16
CA LYS A 177 -16.68 5.58 18.03
C LYS A 177 -16.83 5.02 19.45
N GLU A 178 -16.58 3.72 19.62
CA GLU A 178 -16.67 3.01 20.90
C GLU A 178 -15.33 2.95 21.66
N PHE A 179 -14.26 3.46 21.06
CA PHE A 179 -12.91 3.58 21.66
C PHE A 179 -12.73 4.93 22.34
#